data_AF-A0AAD4XF46-F1
#
_entry.id   AF-A0AAD4XF46-F1
#
_cell.length_a   1.000
_cell.length_b   1.000
_cell.length_c   1.000
_cell.angle_alpha   90.00
_cell.angle_beta   90.00
_cell.angle_gamma   90.00
#
_symmetry.space_group_name_H-M   'P 1'
#
loop_
_entity.id
_entity.type
_entity.pdbx_description
1 polymer ?
#
loop_
_entity_poly.entity_id
_entity_poly.type
_entity_poly.pdbx_seq_one_letter_code
_entity_poly.pdbx_strand_id
1 'polypeptide(L)'
;MSWARNGVLTTVVDDFFDIGGSGEELVNLIELVEKWGGVSTTDFFSVHVEIIFSAIKNTTNEIGEKAFSRIGYHVTSHIIEIWLKLLNSMMKEAEWTHNKVVPTLEEYMANAYVSFASGPIVLPALYLVGPNIPEEVVRDTEYHNLFKVMSTCGRLLNDIQGFKVSVTSLLYFSITFIN
;
A
#
# COMPACT_ATOMS: atom_id res chain seq x y z
N MET A 1 2.03 5.70 17.22
CA MET A 1 0.93 6.37 16.51
C MET A 1 1.03 6.23 14.99
N SER A 2 2.21 6.39 14.36
CA SER A 2 2.39 6.23 12.90
C SER A 2 1.89 4.89 12.35
N TRP A 3 2.25 3.76 12.97
CA TRP A 3 1.80 2.42 12.54
C TRP A 3 0.29 2.30 12.39
N ALA A 4 -0.46 2.66 13.44
CA ALA A 4 -1.93 2.55 13.43
C ALA A 4 -2.57 3.48 12.38
N ARG A 5 -2.05 4.72 12.24
CA ARG A 5 -2.53 5.66 11.22
C ARG A 5 -2.30 5.15 9.81
N ASN A 6 -1.10 4.65 9.52
CA ASN A 6 -0.81 4.08 8.21
C ASN A 6 -1.61 2.81 7.96
N GLY A 7 -1.84 1.97 8.98
CA GLY A 7 -2.69 0.80 8.86
C GLY A 7 -4.13 1.12 8.44
N VAL A 8 -4.75 2.13 9.06
CA VAL A 8 -6.10 2.58 8.66
C VAL A 8 -6.07 3.26 7.28
N LEU A 9 -5.03 4.03 6.98
CA LEU A 9 -4.93 4.71 5.69
C LEU A 9 -4.75 3.69 4.54
N THR A 10 -3.93 2.65 4.74
CA THR A 10 -3.74 1.61 3.74
C THR A 10 -5.02 0.82 3.48
N THR A 11 -5.89 0.61 4.46
CA THR A 11 -7.18 -0.06 4.21
C THR A 11 -8.13 0.83 3.41
N VAL A 12 -8.13 2.14 3.63
CA VAL A 12 -8.92 3.07 2.81
C VAL A 12 -8.42 3.10 1.37
N VAL A 13 -7.09 3.06 1.18
CA VAL A 13 -6.48 2.99 -0.16
C VAL A 13 -6.79 1.65 -0.83
N ASP A 14 -6.72 0.53 -0.10
CA ASP A 14 -7.08 -0.81 -0.59
C ASP A 14 -8.52 -0.85 -1.13
N ASP A 15 -9.50 -0.43 -0.32
CA ASP A 15 -10.90 -0.33 -0.75
C ASP A 15 -11.08 0.58 -1.98
N PHE A 16 -10.30 1.67 -2.07
CA PHE A 16 -10.33 2.59 -3.20
C PHE A 16 -9.83 1.95 -4.50
N PHE A 17 -8.77 1.13 -4.45
CA PHE A 17 -8.25 0.44 -5.64
C PHE A 17 -9.08 -0.79 -6.03
N ASP A 18 -9.68 -1.49 -5.07
CA ASP A 18 -10.42 -2.72 -5.33
C ASP A 18 -11.84 -2.47 -5.86
N ILE A 19 -12.57 -1.51 -5.27
CA ILE A 19 -14.00 -1.29 -5.60
C ILE A 19 -14.43 0.17 -5.62
N GLY A 20 -13.68 1.08 -4.98
CA GLY A 20 -14.14 2.44 -4.69
C GLY A 20 -13.90 3.45 -5.81
N GLY A 21 -12.76 3.38 -6.47
CA GLY A 21 -12.29 4.38 -7.44
C GLY A 21 -12.50 3.98 -8.90
N SER A 22 -12.66 4.97 -9.77
CA SER A 22 -12.56 4.77 -11.23
C SER A 22 -11.11 4.65 -11.69
N GLY A 23 -10.88 4.08 -12.88
CA GLY A 23 -9.53 3.99 -13.44
C GLY A 23 -8.82 5.35 -13.53
N GLU A 24 -9.55 6.40 -13.90
CA GLU A 24 -9.03 7.78 -13.95
C GLU A 24 -8.66 8.31 -12.56
N GLU A 25 -9.46 8.00 -11.53
CA GLU A 25 -9.15 8.36 -10.14
C GLU A 25 -7.88 7.67 -9.64
N LEU A 26 -7.72 6.38 -9.94
CA LEU A 26 -6.54 5.60 -9.55
C LEU A 26 -5.26 6.13 -10.23
N VAL A 27 -5.33 6.40 -11.54
CA VAL A 27 -4.22 7.01 -12.29
C VAL A 27 -3.87 8.38 -11.71
N ASN A 28 -4.87 9.24 -11.49
CA ASN A 28 -4.62 10.58 -10.96
C ASN A 28 -3.99 10.52 -9.56
N LEU A 29 -4.41 9.61 -8.69
CA LEU A 29 -3.80 9.44 -7.37
C LEU A 29 -2.30 9.06 -7.46
N ILE A 30 -1.93 8.18 -8.38
CA ILE A 30 -0.53 7.80 -8.62
C ILE A 30 0.27 9.02 -9.10
N GLU A 31 -0.21 9.71 -10.13
CA GLU A 31 0.44 10.92 -10.68
C GLU A 31 0.66 12.00 -9.62
N LEU A 32 -0.29 12.19 -8.71
CA LEU A 32 -0.17 13.15 -7.61
C LEU A 32 0.92 12.74 -6.62
N VAL A 33 1.06 11.44 -6.31
CA VAL A 33 2.13 10.93 -5.43
C VAL A 33 3.49 11.01 -6.11
N GLU A 34 3.59 10.75 -7.41
CA GLU A 34 4.80 10.95 -8.21
C GLU A 34 5.23 12.41 -8.24
N LYS A 35 4.28 13.31 -8.49
CA LYS A 35 4.51 14.77 -8.51
C LYS A 35 4.93 15.27 -7.12
N TRP A 36 4.26 14.78 -6.07
CA TRP A 36 4.39 15.11 -4.64
C TRP A 36 4.31 16.61 -4.28
N GLY A 37 5.27 17.40 -4.77
CA GLY A 37 5.36 18.86 -4.61
C GLY A 37 4.59 19.63 -5.69
N GLY A 38 4.15 20.85 -5.37
CA GLY A 38 3.48 21.72 -6.35
C GLY A 38 2.12 21.23 -6.81
N VAL A 39 1.46 20.36 -6.03
CA VAL A 39 0.06 19.96 -6.24
C VAL A 39 -0.86 21.13 -5.89
N SER A 40 -1.77 21.46 -6.79
CA SER A 40 -2.77 22.51 -6.69
C SER A 40 -4.18 21.92 -6.67
N THR A 41 -5.18 22.72 -6.29
CA THR A 41 -6.59 22.26 -6.22
C THR A 41 -7.16 21.84 -7.57
N THR A 42 -6.56 22.25 -8.68
CA THR A 42 -6.98 21.87 -10.04
C THR A 42 -6.38 20.54 -10.50
N ASP A 43 -5.42 19.96 -9.76
CA ASP A 43 -4.80 18.69 -10.13
C ASP A 43 -5.62 17.47 -9.70
N PHE A 44 -6.61 17.65 -8.81
CA PHE A 44 -7.44 16.56 -8.31
C PHE A 44 -8.57 16.22 -9.29
N PHE A 45 -8.65 14.96 -9.68
CA PHE A 45 -9.74 14.45 -10.52
C PHE A 45 -11.07 14.40 -9.76
N SER A 46 -11.03 14.10 -8.46
CA SER A 46 -12.23 14.04 -7.60
C SER A 46 -11.93 14.42 -6.16
N VAL A 47 -13.00 14.66 -5.39
CA VAL A 47 -12.91 14.89 -3.94
C VAL A 47 -12.36 13.68 -3.19
N HIS A 48 -12.62 12.45 -3.67
CA HIS A 48 -12.08 11.24 -3.05
C HIS A 48 -10.56 11.19 -3.20
N VAL A 49 -10.06 11.48 -4.41
CA VAL A 49 -8.62 11.57 -4.68
C VAL A 49 -7.96 12.65 -3.83
N GLU A 50 -8.58 13.84 -3.73
CA GLU A 50 -8.10 14.93 -2.87
C GLU A 50 -7.97 14.48 -1.41
N ILE A 51 -8.99 13.82 -0.86
CA ILE A 51 -8.99 13.34 0.53
C ILE A 51 -7.88 12.31 0.76
N ILE A 52 -7.78 11.29 -0.11
CA ILE A 52 -6.82 10.21 0.03
C ILE A 52 -5.39 10.74 -0.13
N PHE A 53 -5.13 11.51 -1.19
CA PHE A 53 -3.82 12.12 -1.42
C PHE A 53 -3.41 13.02 -0.24
N SER A 54 -4.33 13.87 0.24
CA SER A 54 -4.05 14.74 1.38
C SER A 54 -3.72 13.96 2.64
N ALA A 55 -4.42 12.84 2.89
CA ALA A 55 -4.15 11.97 4.03
C ALA A 55 -2.76 11.30 3.94
N ILE A 56 -2.38 10.79 2.75
CA ILE A 56 -1.05 10.24 2.46
C ILE A 56 0.03 11.30 2.66
N LYS A 57 -0.16 12.47 2.05
CA LYS A 57 0.81 13.58 2.09
C LYS A 57 1.05 14.10 3.49
N ASN A 58 -0.02 14.43 4.22
CA ASN A 58 0.09 14.96 5.57
C ASN A 58 0.72 13.95 6.53
N THR A 59 0.32 12.68 6.45
CA THR A 59 0.87 11.64 7.32
C THR A 59 2.33 11.35 7.00
N THR A 60 2.71 11.31 5.72
CA THR A 60 4.10 11.11 5.29
C THR A 60 5.00 12.25 5.71
N ASN A 61 4.56 13.51 5.53
CA ASN A 61 5.33 14.68 5.96
C ASN A 61 5.52 14.70 7.48
N GLU A 62 4.48 14.42 8.25
CA GLU A 62 4.56 14.35 9.71
C GLU A 62 5.53 13.24 10.19
N ILE A 63 5.50 12.07 9.55
CA ILE A 63 6.47 11.00 9.85
C ILE A 63 7.88 11.46 9.50
N GLY A 64 8.07 12.09 8.34
CA GLY A 64 9.36 12.61 7.89
C GLY A 64 9.96 13.62 8.86
N GLU A 65 9.18 14.57 9.36
CA GLU A 65 9.60 15.57 10.36
C GLU A 65 9.99 14.93 11.69
N LYS A 66 9.19 13.98 12.17
CA LYS A 66 9.45 13.25 13.42
C LYS A 66 10.69 12.37 13.30
N ALA A 67 10.85 11.69 12.17
CA ALA A 67 12.04 10.90 11.88
C ALA A 67 13.26 11.80 11.84
N PHE A 68 13.25 12.89 11.07
CA PHE A 68 14.37 13.83 10.98
C PHE A 68 14.82 14.32 12.36
N SER A 69 13.86 14.69 13.22
CA SER A 69 14.13 15.14 14.59
C SER A 69 14.79 14.07 15.48
N ARG A 70 14.62 12.79 15.15
CA ARG A 70 15.08 11.65 15.95
C ARG A 70 16.38 11.03 15.42
N ILE A 71 16.48 10.81 14.10
CA ILE A 71 17.64 10.14 13.46
C ILE A 71 18.60 11.10 12.76
N GLY A 72 18.22 12.35 12.54
CA GLY A 72 19.10 13.39 12.02
C GLY A 72 19.26 13.45 10.50
N TYR A 73 18.48 12.70 9.72
CA TYR A 73 18.48 12.75 8.26
C TYR A 73 17.06 12.61 7.66
N HIS A 74 16.88 13.09 6.43
CA HIS A 74 15.58 13.15 5.77
C HIS A 74 15.16 11.80 5.19
N VAL A 75 13.95 11.34 5.53
CA VAL A 75 13.41 10.04 5.07
C VAL A 75 12.13 10.18 4.23
N THR A 76 11.61 11.39 4.05
CA THR A 76 10.34 11.64 3.36
C THR A 76 10.33 11.04 1.95
N SER A 77 11.41 11.24 1.18
CA SER A 77 11.55 10.65 -0.17
C SER A 77 11.42 9.14 -0.18
N HIS A 78 12.05 8.44 0.77
CA HIS A 78 11.91 6.99 0.88
C HIS A 78 10.47 6.57 1.22
N ILE A 79 9.78 7.30 2.08
CA ILE A 79 8.37 7.00 2.42
C ILE A 79 7.46 7.23 1.20
N ILE A 80 7.72 8.26 0.39
CA ILE A 80 6.99 8.50 -0.86
C ILE A 80 7.20 7.34 -1.83
N GLU A 81 8.45 6.86 -2.00
CA GLU A 81 8.76 5.70 -2.85
C GLU A 81 8.03 4.44 -2.38
N ILE A 82 7.90 4.23 -1.07
CA ILE A 82 7.14 3.11 -0.49
C ILE A 82 5.65 3.20 -0.87
N TRP A 83 5.03 4.38 -0.74
CA TRP A 83 3.65 4.60 -1.18
C TRP A 83 3.49 4.38 -2.68
N LEU A 84 4.38 4.94 -3.49
CA LEU A 84 4.32 4.82 -4.94
C LEU A 84 4.46 3.36 -5.40
N LYS A 85 5.33 2.57 -4.76
CA LYS A 85 5.43 1.12 -5.00
C LYS A 85 4.12 0.40 -4.67
N LEU A 86 3.47 0.75 -3.56
CA LEU A 86 2.17 0.18 -3.20
C LEU A 86 1.11 0.50 -4.24
N LEU A 87 0.93 1.78 -4.59
CA LEU A 87 -0.12 2.22 -5.50
C LEU A 87 0.03 1.59 -6.90
N ASN A 88 1.26 1.51 -7.41
CA ASN A 88 1.54 0.81 -8.68
C ASN A 88 1.23 -0.70 -8.59
N SER A 89 1.52 -1.32 -7.44
CA SER A 89 1.24 -2.73 -7.21
C SER A 89 -0.26 -3.01 -7.14
N MET A 90 -1.04 -2.12 -6.51
CA MET A 90 -2.51 -2.19 -6.47
C MET A 90 -3.12 -1.92 -7.84
N MET A 91 -2.62 -0.94 -8.59
CA MET A 91 -3.04 -0.71 -9.98
C MET A 91 -2.88 -1.97 -10.83
N LYS A 92 -1.75 -2.68 -10.70
CA LYS A 92 -1.51 -3.93 -11.41
C LYS A 92 -2.56 -5.01 -11.07
N GLU A 93 -3.01 -5.10 -9.82
CA GLU A 93 -4.07 -6.03 -9.41
C GLU A 93 -5.44 -5.60 -9.94
N ALA A 94 -5.73 -4.29 -9.95
CA ALA A 94 -6.93 -3.74 -10.56
C ALA A 94 -6.97 -4.03 -12.07
N GLU A 95 -5.84 -3.88 -12.78
CA GLU A 95 -5.70 -4.22 -14.20
C GLU A 95 -5.89 -5.72 -14.46
N TRP A 96 -5.29 -6.59 -13.64
CA TRP A 96 -5.50 -8.03 -13.76
C TRP A 96 -6.96 -8.40 -13.57
N THR A 97 -7.61 -7.81 -12.56
CA THR A 97 -9.02 -8.03 -12.25
C THR A 97 -9.93 -7.56 -13.38
N HIS A 98 -9.73 -6.33 -13.86
CA HIS A 98 -10.49 -5.73 -14.95
C HIS A 98 -10.39 -6.55 -16.24
N ASN A 99 -9.17 -6.97 -16.59
CA ASN A 99 -8.88 -7.72 -17.81
C ASN A 99 -9.10 -9.23 -17.66
N LYS A 100 -9.52 -9.71 -16.48
CA LYS A 100 -9.69 -11.14 -16.15
C LYS A 100 -8.43 -11.97 -16.40
N VAL A 101 -7.26 -11.37 -16.17
CA VAL A 101 -5.97 -12.02 -16.28
C VAL A 101 -5.71 -12.81 -15.00
N VAL A 102 -5.36 -14.09 -15.15
CA VAL A 102 -4.89 -14.91 -14.04
C VAL A 102 -3.37 -15.02 -14.16
N PRO A 103 -2.59 -14.32 -13.32
CA PRO A 103 -1.13 -14.39 -13.36
C PRO A 103 -0.62 -15.77 -12.93
N THR A 104 0.61 -16.10 -13.33
CA THR A 104 1.32 -17.24 -12.71
C THR A 104 1.60 -16.96 -11.23
N LEU A 105 1.86 -18.01 -10.44
CA LEU A 105 2.21 -17.84 -9.02
C LEU A 105 3.44 -16.94 -8.84
N GLU A 106 4.44 -17.05 -9.71
CA GLU A 106 5.64 -16.23 -9.67
C GLU A 106 5.34 -14.75 -9.95
N GLU A 107 4.58 -14.46 -11.01
CA GLU A 107 4.16 -13.09 -11.36
C GLU A 107 3.27 -12.48 -10.29
N TYR A 108 2.34 -13.28 -9.75
CA TYR A 108 1.49 -12.88 -8.63
C TYR A 108 2.34 -12.51 -7.43
N MET A 109 3.19 -13.43 -6.95
CA MET A 109 3.98 -13.20 -5.74
C MET A 109 5.02 -12.09 -5.91
N ALA A 110 5.49 -11.81 -7.13
CA ALA A 110 6.34 -10.66 -7.41
C ALA A 110 5.63 -9.31 -7.20
N ASN A 111 4.29 -9.29 -7.25
CA ASN A 111 3.48 -8.11 -6.98
C ASN A 111 2.84 -8.15 -5.57
N ALA A 112 2.27 -9.28 -5.21
CA ALA A 112 1.35 -9.45 -4.10
C ALA A 112 1.95 -9.16 -2.71
N TYR A 113 3.27 -9.34 -2.55
CA TYR A 113 3.96 -8.97 -1.32
C TYR A 113 4.03 -7.44 -1.13
N VAL A 114 3.96 -6.66 -2.21
CA VAL A 114 3.89 -5.20 -2.14
C VAL A 114 2.44 -4.76 -1.93
N SER A 115 1.50 -5.28 -2.72
CA SER A 115 0.06 -4.95 -2.62
C SER A 115 -0.56 -5.33 -1.29
N PHE A 116 0.05 -6.24 -0.50
CA PHE A 116 -0.34 -6.51 0.88
C PHE A 116 -0.24 -5.27 1.82
N ALA A 117 0.30 -4.14 1.33
CA ALA A 117 0.30 -2.83 1.98
C ALA A 117 1.07 -2.72 3.30
N SER A 118 1.86 -3.74 3.66
CA SER A 118 2.72 -3.69 4.85
C SER A 118 3.83 -2.63 4.74
N GLY A 119 4.24 -2.26 3.52
CA GLY A 119 5.30 -1.29 3.25
C GLY A 119 5.07 0.04 3.97
N PRO A 120 4.00 0.80 3.65
CA PRO A 120 3.68 2.05 4.34
C PRO A 120 3.43 1.91 5.84
N ILE A 121 3.09 0.73 6.34
CA ILE A 121 2.81 0.51 7.78
C ILE A 121 4.12 0.32 8.55
N VAL A 122 4.93 -0.64 8.12
CA VAL A 122 6.08 -1.13 8.88
C VAL A 122 7.29 -0.24 8.68
N LEU A 123 7.65 0.06 7.43
CA LEU A 123 8.94 0.68 7.11
C LEU A 123 9.06 2.11 7.67
N PRO A 124 8.04 2.99 7.56
CA PRO A 124 8.12 4.32 8.17
C PRO A 124 8.14 4.28 9.70
N ALA A 125 7.51 3.28 10.32
CA ALA A 125 7.51 3.14 11.78
C ALA A 125 8.91 2.82 12.33
N LEU A 126 9.75 2.12 11.56
CA LEU A 126 11.12 1.78 11.96
C LEU A 126 12.00 3.02 12.20
N TYR A 127 11.72 4.16 11.56
CA TYR A 127 12.44 5.41 11.82
C TYR A 127 12.11 6.05 13.18
N LEU A 128 11.02 5.63 13.80
CA LEU A 128 10.47 6.25 15.00
C LEU A 128 10.68 5.40 16.27
N VAL A 129 11.12 4.15 16.13
CA VAL A 129 11.25 3.20 17.24
C VAL A 129 12.57 2.45 17.19
N GLY A 130 13.00 1.91 18.33
CA GLY A 130 14.20 1.08 18.40
C GLY A 130 15.51 1.85 18.16
N PRO A 131 16.60 1.17 17.78
CA PRO A 131 17.87 1.78 17.39
C PRO A 131 17.72 2.66 16.15
N ASN A 132 18.58 3.69 16.02
CA ASN A 132 18.62 4.49 14.81
C ASN A 132 19.02 3.61 13.63
N ILE A 133 18.28 3.71 12.54
CA ILE A 133 18.60 3.04 11.28
C ILE A 133 19.40 4.02 10.44
N PRO A 134 20.68 3.75 10.14
CA PRO A 134 21.47 4.57 9.22
C PRO A 134 20.90 4.58 7.80
N GLU A 135 21.19 5.62 7.04
CA GLU A 135 20.70 5.75 5.66
C GLU A 135 21.20 4.59 4.78
N GLU A 136 22.43 4.12 4.99
CA GLU A 136 22.99 2.99 4.24
C GLU A 136 22.21 1.69 4.45
N VAL A 137 21.64 1.46 5.64
CA VAL A 137 20.89 0.24 5.94
C VAL A 137 19.60 0.17 5.14
N VAL A 138 18.94 1.31 4.94
CA VAL A 138 17.70 1.39 4.15
C VAL A 138 17.96 1.06 2.68
N ARG A 139 19.16 1.36 2.19
CA ARG A 139 19.60 1.08 0.82
C ARG A 139 20.14 -0.34 0.64
N ASP A 140 20.38 -1.05 1.74
CA ASP A 140 20.94 -2.40 1.73
C ASP A 140 19.92 -3.42 1.18
N THR A 141 20.43 -4.43 0.47
CA THR A 141 19.60 -5.51 -0.07
C THR A 141 18.94 -6.35 1.03
N GLU A 142 19.59 -6.50 2.18
CA GLU A 142 19.06 -7.28 3.30
C GLU A 142 17.83 -6.62 3.92
N TYR A 143 17.78 -5.29 3.98
CA TYR A 143 16.58 -4.56 4.42
C TYR A 143 15.38 -4.89 3.52
N HIS A 144 15.60 -4.89 2.21
CA HIS A 144 14.59 -5.24 1.22
C HIS A 144 14.21 -6.73 1.28
N ASN A 145 15.18 -7.63 1.46
CA ASN A 145 14.95 -9.07 1.58
C ASN A 145 14.11 -9.40 2.83
N LEU A 146 14.42 -8.80 3.97
CA LEU A 146 13.66 -8.97 5.20
C LEU A 146 12.23 -8.48 5.05
N PHE A 147 12.04 -7.29 4.47
CA PHE A 147 10.71 -6.77 4.14
C PHE A 147 9.95 -7.73 3.23
N LYS A 148 10.58 -8.21 2.15
CA LYS A 148 9.97 -9.13 1.20
C LYS A 148 9.50 -10.41 1.87
N VAL A 149 10.36 -11.07 2.66
CA VAL A 149 10.00 -12.30 3.38
C VAL A 149 8.84 -12.06 4.34
N MET A 150 8.91 -11.01 5.15
CA MET A 150 7.86 -10.67 6.12
C MET A 150 6.52 -10.39 5.43
N SER A 151 6.54 -9.61 4.34
CA SER A 151 5.33 -9.28 3.60
C SER A 151 4.78 -10.46 2.80
N THR A 152 5.64 -11.33 2.26
CA THR A 152 5.23 -12.60 1.64
C THR A 152 4.50 -13.50 2.63
N CYS A 153 5.01 -13.64 3.86
CA CYS A 153 4.30 -14.39 4.90
C CYS A 153 2.94 -13.78 5.21
N GLY A 154 2.87 -12.44 5.33
CA GLY A 154 1.62 -11.72 5.56
C GLY A 154 0.59 -11.93 4.44
N ARG A 155 1.01 -11.78 3.18
CA ARG A 155 0.21 -12.05 1.98
C ARG A 155 -0.34 -13.47 1.97
N LEU A 156 0.52 -14.47 2.12
CA LEU A 156 0.09 -15.88 2.09
C LEU A 156 -0.91 -16.21 3.22
N LEU A 157 -0.69 -15.67 4.43
CA LEU A 157 -1.64 -15.85 5.54
C LEU A 157 -2.99 -15.17 5.25
N ASN A 158 -2.98 -13.98 4.66
CA ASN A 158 -4.18 -13.28 4.22
C ASN A 158 -4.94 -14.10 3.17
N ASP A 159 -4.25 -14.58 2.13
CA ASP A 159 -4.88 -15.35 1.04
C ASP A 159 -5.48 -16.66 1.54
N ILE A 160 -4.78 -17.40 2.42
CA ILE A 160 -5.30 -18.63 3.03
C ILE A 160 -6.60 -18.37 3.80
N GLN A 161 -6.69 -17.23 4.49
CA GLN A 161 -7.88 -16.87 5.26
C GLN A 161 -9.01 -16.34 4.35
N GLY A 162 -8.68 -15.52 3.35
CA GLY A 162 -9.63 -14.99 2.38
C GLY A 162 -10.26 -16.09 1.53
N PHE A 163 -9.46 -17.03 1.04
CA PHE A 163 -9.94 -18.16 0.23
C PHE A 163 -10.99 -19.00 0.96
N LYS A 164 -10.81 -19.22 2.28
CA LYS A 164 -11.80 -19.94 3.10
C LYS A 164 -13.15 -19.23 3.11
N VAL A 165 -13.16 -17.90 3.20
CA VAL A 165 -14.40 -17.11 3.23
C VAL A 165 -15.10 -17.15 1.87
N SER A 166 -14.35 -17.06 0.77
CA SER A 166 -14.89 -17.11 -0.60
C SER A 166 -15.53 -18.47 -0.91
N VAL A 167 -14.86 -19.57 -0.56
CA VAL A 167 -15.39 -20.93 -0.77
C VAL A 167 -16.59 -21.22 0.13
N THR A 168 -16.54 -20.81 1.40
CA THR A 168 -17.66 -21.01 2.34
C THR A 168 -18.90 -20.21 1.90
N SER A 169 -18.71 -18.99 1.41
CA SER A 169 -19.80 -18.16 0.88
C SER A 169 -20.43 -18.76 -0.39
N LEU A 170 -19.62 -19.29 -1.31
CA LEU A 170 -20.10 -19.99 -2.51
C LEU A 170 -20.89 -21.26 -2.17
N LEU A 171 -20.43 -22.03 -1.18
CA LEU A 171 -21.14 -23.21 -0.69
C LEU A 171 -22.47 -22.84 -0.03
N TYR A 172 -22.50 -21.78 0.79
CA TYR A 172 -23.73 -21.31 1.43
C TYR A 172 -24.77 -20.81 0.42
N PHE A 173 -24.33 -20.06 -0.59
CA PHE A 173 -25.20 -19.60 -1.69
C PHE A 173 -25.77 -20.79 -2.48
N SER A 174 -24.95 -21.80 -2.77
CA SER A 174 -25.38 -23.00 -3.49
C SER A 174 -26.42 -23.81 -2.69
N ILE A 175 -26.31 -23.85 -1.35
CA ILE A 175 -27.25 -24.58 -0.49
C ILE A 175 -28.57 -23.83 -0.30
N THR A 176 -28.54 -22.50 -0.32
CA THR A 176 -29.72 -21.66 -0.05
C THR A 176 -30.64 -21.49 -1.27
N PHE A 177 -30.13 -21.66 -2.49
CA PHE A 177 -30.90 -21.53 -3.74
C PHE A 177 -31.29 -22.87 -4.38
N ILE A 178 -30.95 -24.01 -3.75
CA ILE A 178 -31.34 -25.36 -4.21
C ILE A 178 -32.46 -25.97 -3.33
N ASN A 179 -32.95 -25.26 -2.32
CA ASN A 179 -34.16 -25.62 -1.55
C ASN A 179 -35.26 -24.57 -1.70
#